data_AF-A0A6N7Y6P1-F1
#
_entry.id   AF-A0A6N7Y6P1-F1
#
_cell.length_a   1.000
_cell.length_b   1.000
_cell.length_c   1.000
_cell.angle_alpha   90.00
_cell.angle_beta   90.00
_cell.angle_gamma   90.00
#
_symmetry.space_group_name_H-M   'P 1'
#
loop_
_entity.id
_entity.type
_entity.pdbx_description
1 polymer ?
#
loop_
_entity_poly.entity_id
_entity_poly.type
_entity_poly.pdbx_seq_one_letter_code
_entity_poly.pdbx_strand_id
1 'polypeptide(L)'
;MNGSDASVTEPTYVDTLAARIREATPSDLIPDDAGESEVRQLFRLYALLALVRGRDVSAADVHDAWSVWMLGRGEGDHESIVPFVALDDAAQEQDDPFVRAIRAAVAG
;
A
#
# COMPACT_ATOMS: atom_id res chain seq x y z
N MET A 1 -30.07 -4.25 25.67
CA MET A 1 -30.20 -4.62 24.24
C MET A 1 -28.81 -5.00 23.78
N ASN A 2 -28.58 -6.31 23.64
CA ASN A 2 -27.29 -6.87 23.24
C ASN A 2 -27.33 -7.03 21.72
N GLY A 3 -26.44 -6.37 20.99
CA GLY A 3 -26.50 -6.38 19.53
C GLY A 3 -25.33 -5.66 18.90
N SER A 4 -24.22 -6.38 18.76
CA SER A 4 -23.44 -6.49 17.52
C SER A 4 -22.21 -7.32 17.87
N ASP A 5 -22.39 -8.64 17.79
CA ASP A 5 -21.28 -9.55 17.60
C ASP A 5 -20.70 -9.20 16.23
N ALA A 6 -19.62 -8.41 16.23
CA ALA A 6 -18.88 -8.10 15.02
C ALA A 6 -18.34 -9.43 14.51
N SER A 7 -19.00 -10.01 13.50
CA SER A 7 -18.54 -11.23 12.85
C SER A 7 -17.10 -11.00 12.42
N VAL A 8 -16.16 -11.64 13.12
CA VAL A 8 -14.76 -11.70 12.70
C VAL A 8 -14.78 -12.43 11.35
N THR A 9 -14.71 -11.64 10.29
CA THR A 9 -14.63 -12.20 8.94
C THR A 9 -13.19 -12.67 8.80
N GLU A 10 -13.01 -13.97 8.56
CA GLU A 10 -11.69 -14.54 8.30
C GLU A 10 -10.96 -13.71 7.23
N PRO A 11 -9.68 -13.38 7.43
CA PRO A 11 -8.94 -12.55 6.49
C PRO A 11 -8.84 -13.26 5.14
N THR A 12 -9.13 -12.52 4.06
CA THR A 12 -8.97 -13.04 2.70
C THR A 12 -7.48 -13.20 2.36
N TYR A 13 -7.15 -13.96 1.31
CA TYR A 13 -5.74 -14.10 0.89
C TYR A 13 -5.08 -12.74 0.56
N VAL A 14 -5.85 -11.77 0.07
CA VAL A 14 -5.38 -10.40 -0.17
C VAL A 14 -5.13 -9.68 1.15
N ASP A 15 -6.02 -9.82 2.13
CA ASP A 15 -5.85 -9.21 3.46
C ASP A 15 -4.67 -9.82 4.22
N THR A 16 -4.46 -11.14 4.12
CA THR A 16 -3.29 -11.81 4.70
C THR A 16 -1.99 -11.28 4.09
N LEU A 17 -1.94 -11.14 2.76
CA LEU A 17 -0.76 -10.61 2.08
C LEU A 17 -0.54 -9.12 2.39
N ALA A 18 -1.61 -8.32 2.43
CA ALA A 18 -1.57 -6.92 2.82
C ALA A 18 -1.03 -6.74 4.25
N ALA A 19 -1.46 -7.58 5.19
CA ALA A 19 -0.95 -7.57 6.56
C ALA A 19 0.55 -7.88 6.62
N ARG A 20 1.02 -8.90 5.89
CA ARG A 20 2.46 -9.23 5.81
C ARG A 20 3.28 -8.07 5.23
N ILE A 21 2.78 -7.38 4.21
CA ILE A 21 3.44 -6.20 3.64
C ILE A 21 3.48 -5.07 4.67
N ARG A 22 2.37 -4.83 5.39
CA ARG A 22 2.31 -3.81 6.46
C ARG A 22 3.31 -4.11 7.58
N GLU A 23 3.42 -5.37 8.02
CA GLU A 23 4.39 -5.80 9.03
C GLU A 23 5.85 -5.62 8.58
N ALA A 24 6.13 -5.77 7.28
CA ALA A 24 7.45 -5.54 6.70
C ALA A 24 7.75 -4.05 6.39
N THR A 25 6.77 -3.17 6.56
CA THR A 25 6.90 -1.73 6.28
C THR A 25 7.29 -0.98 7.56
N PRO A 26 8.31 -0.11 7.54
CA PRO A 26 8.62 0.76 8.67
C PRO A 26 7.39 1.57 9.11
N SER A 27 7.09 1.57 10.41
CA SER A 27 5.85 2.17 10.93
C SER A 27 5.77 3.68 10.73
N ASP A 28 6.90 4.36 10.63
CA ASP A 28 7.04 5.79 10.35
C ASP A 28 6.70 6.17 8.90
N LEU A 29 6.57 5.19 8.01
CA LEU A 29 6.14 5.41 6.62
C LEU A 29 4.65 5.10 6.42
N ILE A 30 3.95 4.62 7.45
CA ILE A 30 2.50 4.42 7.39
C ILE A 30 1.84 5.79 7.56
N PRO A 31 0.98 6.23 6.61
CA PRO A 31 0.32 7.53 6.71
C PRO A 31 -0.45 7.68 8.02
N ASP A 32 -0.11 8.70 8.81
CA ASP A 32 -0.73 9.02 10.10
C ASP A 32 -1.98 9.91 9.97
N ASP A 33 -2.13 10.54 8.81
CA ASP A 33 -3.26 11.35 8.39
C ASP A 33 -4.45 10.51 7.88
N ALA A 34 -4.25 9.21 7.69
CA ALA A 34 -5.23 8.28 7.15
C ALA A 34 -5.90 7.44 8.24
N GLY A 35 -7.21 7.21 8.10
CA GLY A 35 -7.90 6.23 8.94
C GLY A 35 -7.43 4.80 8.66
N GLU A 36 -7.55 3.91 9.65
CA GLU A 36 -7.17 2.49 9.51
C GLU A 36 -7.82 1.78 8.31
N SER A 37 -9.04 2.19 7.92
CA SER A 37 -9.71 1.63 6.73
C SER A 37 -9.06 2.08 5.42
N GLU A 38 -8.51 3.28 5.37
CA GLU A 38 -7.82 3.84 4.20
C GLU A 38 -6.42 3.25 4.10
N VAL A 39 -5.70 3.16 5.22
CA VAL A 39 -4.42 2.44 5.28
C VAL A 39 -4.58 1.00 4.79
N ARG A 40 -5.62 0.28 5.24
CA ARG A 40 -5.92 -1.08 4.73
C ARG A 40 -6.15 -1.12 3.22
N GLN A 41 -6.76 -0.09 2.63
CA GLN A 41 -6.97 -0.03 1.18
C GLN A 41 -5.64 0.13 0.44
N LEU A 42 -4.72 0.97 0.92
CA LEU A 42 -3.38 1.12 0.36
C LEU A 42 -2.64 -0.23 0.35
N PHE A 43 -2.60 -0.92 1.49
CA PHE A 43 -1.91 -2.22 1.57
C PHE A 43 -2.58 -3.33 0.74
N ARG A 44 -3.89 -3.24 0.46
CA ARG A 44 -4.55 -4.13 -0.51
C ARG A 44 -4.10 -3.87 -1.94
N LEU A 45 -3.83 -2.61 -2.33
CA LEU A 45 -3.23 -2.30 -3.63
C LEU A 45 -1.79 -2.84 -3.70
N TYR A 46 -1.01 -2.73 -2.64
CA TYR A 46 0.33 -3.34 -2.59
C TYR A 46 0.28 -4.88 -2.61
N ALA A 47 -0.72 -5.49 -1.98
CA ALA A 47 -0.95 -6.93 -2.11
C ALA A 47 -1.31 -7.32 -3.55
N LEU A 48 -2.09 -6.50 -4.27
CA LEU A 48 -2.33 -6.71 -5.70
C LEU A 48 -1.02 -6.65 -6.50
N LEU A 49 -0.14 -5.70 -6.22
CA LEU A 49 1.19 -5.64 -6.85
C LEU A 49 2.02 -6.89 -6.57
N ALA A 50 2.03 -7.39 -5.33
CA ALA A 50 2.68 -8.66 -4.99
C ALA A 50 2.12 -9.83 -5.80
N LEU A 51 0.81 -9.89 -6.02
CA LEU A 51 0.17 -10.97 -6.77
C LEU A 51 0.48 -10.92 -8.27
N VAL A 52 0.54 -9.72 -8.86
CA VAL A 52 0.71 -9.56 -10.32
C VAL A 52 2.17 -9.42 -10.75
N ARG A 53 3.03 -8.85 -9.91
CA ARG A 53 4.45 -8.59 -10.21
C ARG A 53 5.39 -9.41 -9.36
N GLY A 54 4.95 -9.91 -8.21
CA GLY A 54 5.79 -10.67 -7.30
C GLY A 54 7.05 -9.89 -6.94
N ARG A 55 8.21 -10.50 -7.20
CA ARG A 55 9.51 -9.88 -6.92
C ARG A 55 9.92 -8.80 -7.93
N ASP A 56 9.27 -8.75 -9.09
CA ASP A 56 9.57 -7.81 -10.18
C ASP A 56 8.78 -6.49 -10.03
N VAL A 57 8.15 -6.27 -8.88
CA VAL A 57 7.58 -4.97 -8.51
C VAL A 57 8.66 -3.90 -8.51
N SER A 58 8.34 -2.73 -9.04
CA SER A 58 9.23 -1.57 -9.13
C SER A 58 8.68 -0.39 -8.32
N ALA A 59 9.52 0.63 -8.10
CA ALA A 59 9.10 1.88 -7.45
C ALA A 59 7.95 2.56 -8.22
N ALA A 60 7.99 2.55 -9.56
CA ALA A 60 6.91 3.06 -10.39
C ALA A 60 5.57 2.32 -10.15
N ASP A 61 5.59 1.01 -9.94
CA ASP A 61 4.36 0.25 -9.64
C ASP A 61 3.76 0.66 -8.28
N VAL A 62 4.63 0.89 -7.29
CA VAL A 62 4.23 1.38 -5.95
C VAL A 62 3.65 2.78 -6.06
N HIS A 63 4.32 3.68 -6.78
CA HIS A 63 3.88 5.05 -7.01
C HIS A 63 2.51 5.12 -7.68
N ASP A 64 2.29 4.30 -8.71
CA ASP A 64 1.00 4.22 -9.40
C ASP A 64 -0.11 3.73 -8.44
N ALA A 65 0.18 2.74 -7.60
CA ALA A 65 -0.75 2.25 -6.60
C ALA A 65 -1.06 3.29 -5.50
N TRP A 66 -0.04 3.99 -5.01
CA TRP A 66 -0.21 5.09 -4.05
C TRP A 66 -1.03 6.23 -4.66
N SER A 67 -0.76 6.60 -5.92
CA SER A 67 -1.52 7.62 -6.64
C SER A 67 -3.00 7.24 -6.79
N VAL A 68 -3.30 5.97 -7.11
CA VAL A 68 -4.69 5.46 -7.14
C VAL A 68 -5.36 5.58 -5.77
N TRP A 69 -4.64 5.30 -4.69
CA TRP A 69 -5.16 5.44 -3.34
C TRP A 69 -5.45 6.90 -2.96
N MET A 70 -4.54 7.84 -3.28
CA MET A 70 -4.73 9.27 -3.08
C MET A 70 -5.96 9.81 -3.83
N LEU A 71 -6.16 9.36 -5.07
CA LEU A 71 -7.36 9.69 -5.85
C LEU A 71 -8.64 9.18 -5.17
N GLY A 72 -8.59 7.99 -4.57
CA GLY A 72 -9.71 7.43 -3.79
C GLY A 72 -10.03 8.23 -2.52
N ARG A 73 -9.03 8.93 -1.94
CA ARG A 73 -9.18 9.86 -0.81
C ARG A 73 -9.69 11.24 -1.23
N GLY A 74 -9.78 11.53 -2.53
CA GLY A 74 -10.13 12.85 -3.04
C GLY A 74 -8.96 13.84 -3.04
N GLU A 75 -7.73 13.39 -2.86
CA GLU A 75 -6.49 14.20 -2.83
C GLU A 75 -5.78 14.17 -4.18
N GLY A 76 -6.56 14.28 -5.26
CA GLY A 76 -6.07 14.18 -6.64
C GLY A 76 -5.25 15.38 -7.12
N ASP A 77 -5.22 16.46 -6.34
CA ASP A 77 -4.42 17.66 -6.58
C ASP A 77 -3.03 17.61 -5.93
N HIS A 78 -2.71 16.51 -5.23
CA HIS A 78 -1.39 16.32 -4.64
C HIS A 78 -0.28 16.38 -5.71
N GLU A 79 0.76 17.18 -5.47
CA GLU A 79 1.79 17.52 -6.48
C GLU A 79 2.55 16.32 -7.02
N SER A 80 2.74 15.29 -6.20
CA SER A 80 3.40 14.04 -6.59
C SER A 80 2.53 13.13 -7.47
N ILE A 81 1.25 13.43 -7.72
CA ILE A 81 0.40 12.66 -8.65
C ILE A 81 0.75 13.05 -10.10
N VAL A 82 1.94 12.64 -10.51
CA VAL A 82 2.51 12.75 -11.84
C VAL A 82 3.13 11.39 -12.22
N PRO A 83 3.45 11.11 -13.50
CA PRO A 83 4.17 9.90 -13.86
C PRO A 83 5.48 9.78 -13.08
N PHE A 84 5.83 8.58 -12.61
CA PHE A 84 7.02 8.33 -11.77
C PHE A 84 8.30 8.99 -12.29
N VAL A 85 8.52 8.94 -13.61
CA VAL A 85 9.70 9.53 -14.28
C VAL A 85 9.76 11.07 -14.23
N ALA A 86 8.69 11.73 -13.81
CA ALA A 86 8.61 13.17 -13.62
C ALA A 86 8.89 13.61 -12.18
N LEU A 87 8.98 12.66 -11.24
CA LEU A 87 9.42 12.92 -9.88
C LEU A 87 10.94 13.16 -9.85
N ASP A 88 11.39 13.96 -8.89
CA ASP A 88 12.82 14.03 -8.57
C ASP A 88 13.30 12.74 -7.88
N ASP A 89 14.62 12.55 -7.83
CA ASP A 89 15.23 11.33 -7.29
C ASP A 89 14.82 11.09 -5.82
N ALA A 90 14.71 12.16 -5.03
CA ALA A 90 14.35 12.07 -3.62
C ALA A 90 12.90 11.61 -3.42
N ALA A 91 11.97 12.04 -4.28
CA ALA A 91 10.60 11.56 -4.28
C ALA A 91 10.50 10.10 -4.75
N GLN A 92 11.25 9.73 -5.79
CA GLN A 92 11.30 8.33 -6.26
C GLN A 92 11.83 7.37 -5.18
N GLU A 93 12.82 7.80 -4.39
CA GLU A 93 13.41 7.02 -3.29
C GLU A 93 12.42 6.76 -2.13
N GLN A 94 11.30 7.49 -2.05
CA GLN A 94 10.28 7.26 -1.01
C GLN A 94 9.48 5.98 -1.24
N ASP A 95 9.43 5.47 -2.48
CA ASP A 95 8.71 4.24 -2.84
C ASP A 95 9.51 2.96 -2.50
N ASP A 96 10.83 3.07 -2.42
CA ASP A 96 11.78 1.97 -2.24
C ASP A 96 11.53 1.10 -0.99
N PRO A 97 11.20 1.66 0.19
CA PRO A 97 10.82 0.88 1.38
C PRO A 97 9.63 -0.05 1.11
N PHE A 98 8.61 0.42 0.37
CA PHE A 98 7.44 -0.39 0.04
C PHE A 98 7.77 -1.46 -0.99
N VAL A 99 8.62 -1.17 -1.98
CA VAL A 99 9.16 -2.19 -2.90
C VAL A 99 9.83 -3.32 -2.11
N ARG A 100 10.67 -2.97 -1.12
CA ARG A 100 11.32 -3.96 -0.25
C ARG A 100 10.32 -4.77 0.56
N ALA A 101 9.32 -4.12 1.15
CA ALA A 101 8.27 -4.79 1.93
C ALA A 101 7.44 -5.77 1.09
N ILE A 102 7.03 -5.35 -0.12
CA ILE A 102 6.31 -6.20 -1.07
C ILE A 102 7.15 -7.42 -1.43
N ARG A 103 8.41 -7.22 -1.84
CA ARG A 103 9.33 -8.32 -2.20
C ARG A 103 9.58 -9.29 -1.06
N ALA A 104 9.72 -8.80 0.18
CA ALA A 104 9.88 -9.63 1.37
C ALA A 104 8.62 -10.49 1.64
N ALA A 105 7.43 -9.91 1.46
CA ALA A 105 6.18 -10.61 1.69
C ALA A 105 5.90 -11.75 0.69
N VAL A 106 6.44 -11.69 -0.53
CA VAL A 106 6.30 -12.79 -1.52
C VAL A 106 7.34 -13.89 -1.35
N ALA A 107 8.40 -13.68 -0.55
CA ALA A 107 9.50 -14.62 -0.38
C ALA A 107 9.28 -15.66 0.73
N GLY A 108 8.23 -15.51 1.55
CA GLY A 108 7.84 -16.44 2.62
C GLY A 108 6.48 -17.07 2.38
#